data_AF-A0A8J4RV40-F1
#
_entry.id   AF-A0A8J4RV40-F1
#
_cell.length_a   1.000
_cell.length_b   1.000
_cell.length_c   1.000
_cell.angle_alpha   90.00
_cell.angle_beta   90.00
_cell.angle_gamma   90.00
#
_symmetry.space_group_name_H-M   'P 1'
#
loop_
_entity.id
_entity.type
_entity.pdbx_description
1 polymer ?
#
loop_
_entity_poly.entity_id
_entity_poly.type
_entity_poly.pdbx_seq_one_letter_code
_entity_poly.pdbx_strand_id
1 'polypeptide(L)'
;MKPEQLEVSAAKKPGDLLEWDDIQKMKYSWNTINEVMRLTPPLQGTFREALTDFTYAGCTIPKGWKVYWTVSTTNKNPEFFPEPEKFDPSRYEDSNTIPPFTFVPFGGGPRMCPGKEYARLAILTFVHNVVKKFKWEVLHPEEKIIGDMMPTPEKGLPIRLRSH
;
A
#
# COMPACT_ATOMS: atom_id res chain seq x y z
N MET A 1 17.70 -10.29 6.82
CA MET A 1 16.62 -10.71 5.89
C MET A 1 15.51 -11.35 6.73
N LYS A 2 14.21 -11.14 6.42
CA LYS A 2 13.09 -11.70 7.21
C LYS A 2 12.92 -13.22 6.93
N PRO A 3 12.33 -14.00 7.85
CA PRO A 3 12.20 -15.46 7.70
C PRO A 3 11.54 -15.91 6.39
N GLU A 4 10.45 -15.29 5.96
CA GLU A 4 9.77 -15.64 4.68
C GLU A 4 10.69 -15.51 3.45
N GLN A 5 11.58 -14.51 3.46
CA GLN A 5 12.50 -14.24 2.36
C GLN A 5 13.65 -15.25 2.34
N LEU A 6 14.07 -15.71 3.53
CA LEU A 6 15.04 -16.80 3.69
C LEU A 6 14.44 -18.13 3.24
N GLU A 7 13.20 -18.42 3.60
CA GLU A 7 12.47 -19.61 3.18
C GLU A 7 12.36 -19.68 1.65
N VAL A 8 11.86 -18.62 1.02
CA VAL A 8 11.77 -18.53 -0.45
C VAL A 8 13.16 -18.68 -1.09
N SER A 9 14.20 -18.05 -0.52
CA SER A 9 15.54 -18.12 -1.08
C SER A 9 16.17 -19.52 -0.95
N ALA A 10 15.92 -20.23 0.15
CA ALA A 10 16.45 -21.56 0.41
C ALA A 10 15.82 -22.64 -0.48
N ALA A 11 14.58 -22.42 -0.93
CA ALA A 11 13.88 -23.31 -1.87
C ALA A 11 14.37 -23.17 -3.33
N LYS A 12 15.24 -22.20 -3.64
CA LYS A 12 15.65 -21.87 -5.02
C LYS A 12 17.11 -22.24 -5.27
N LYS A 13 17.37 -22.84 -6.43
CA LYS A 13 18.73 -23.08 -6.93
C LYS A 13 19.30 -21.80 -7.56
N PRO A 14 20.63 -21.70 -7.71
CA PRO A 14 21.23 -20.61 -8.47
C PRO A 14 20.66 -20.52 -9.88
N GLY A 15 20.10 -19.36 -10.24
CA GLY A 15 19.48 -19.11 -11.54
C GLY A 15 17.95 -19.27 -11.59
N ASP A 16 17.34 -19.88 -10.56
CA ASP A 16 15.89 -20.03 -10.52
C ASP A 16 15.18 -18.67 -10.34
N LEU A 17 14.03 -18.52 -11.01
CA LEU A 17 13.15 -17.37 -10.88
C LEU A 17 12.07 -17.61 -9.80
N LEU A 18 11.42 -16.52 -9.38
CA LEU A 18 10.24 -16.60 -8.53
C LEU A 18 9.06 -17.18 -9.31
N GLU A 19 8.33 -18.05 -8.64
CA GLU A 19 7.07 -18.63 -9.10
C GLU A 19 5.91 -18.01 -8.31
N TRP A 20 4.69 -18.23 -8.78
CA TRP A 20 3.49 -17.67 -8.15
C TRP A 20 3.35 -18.05 -6.66
N ASP A 21 3.68 -19.30 -6.32
CA ASP A 21 3.56 -19.80 -4.95
C ASP A 21 4.57 -19.15 -4.00
N ASP A 22 5.73 -18.71 -4.49
CA ASP A 22 6.68 -17.95 -3.68
C ASP A 22 6.11 -16.60 -3.26
N ILE A 23 5.40 -15.94 -4.19
CA ILE A 23 4.76 -14.64 -3.95
C ILE A 23 3.65 -14.76 -2.90
N GLN A 24 2.93 -15.89 -2.88
CA GLN A 24 1.89 -16.14 -1.87
C GLN A 24 2.46 -16.36 -0.45
N LYS A 25 3.72 -16.79 -0.34
CA LYS A 25 4.41 -16.97 0.95
C LYS A 25 4.88 -15.65 1.56
N MET A 26 5.07 -14.59 0.76
CA MET A 26 5.60 -13.28 1.20
C MET A 26 4.54 -12.41 1.92
N LYS A 27 3.83 -12.99 2.89
CA LYS A 27 2.73 -12.34 3.62
C LYS A 27 3.20 -11.11 4.41
N TYR A 28 4.33 -11.21 5.12
CA TYR A 28 4.85 -10.11 5.92
C TYR A 28 5.30 -8.94 5.04
N SER A 29 5.95 -9.23 3.90
CA SER A 29 6.31 -8.21 2.92
C SER A 29 5.07 -7.52 2.37
N TRP A 30 4.00 -8.26 2.07
CA TRP A 30 2.75 -7.65 1.61
C TRP A 30 2.08 -6.80 2.69
N ASN A 31 2.06 -7.27 3.93
CA ASN A 31 1.57 -6.50 5.08
C ASN A 31 2.37 -5.22 5.31
N THR A 32 3.68 -5.29 5.13
CA THR A 32 4.58 -4.12 5.18
C THR A 32 4.20 -3.11 4.10
N ILE A 33 3.95 -3.56 2.87
CA ILE A 33 3.53 -2.70 1.76
C ILE A 33 2.13 -2.11 2.00
N ASN A 34 1.20 -2.87 2.58
CA ASN A 34 -0.11 -2.34 2.96
C ASN A 34 0.03 -1.22 4.00
N GLU A 35 0.89 -1.39 5.00
CA GLU A 35 1.13 -0.35 6.00
C GLU A 35 1.80 0.90 5.40
N VAL A 36 2.72 0.72 4.44
CA VAL A 36 3.26 1.84 3.65
C VAL A 36 2.14 2.57 2.90
N MET A 37 1.27 1.84 2.19
CA MET A 37 0.14 2.45 1.46
C MET A 37 -0.91 3.08 2.38
N ARG A 38 -1.01 2.66 3.65
CA ARG A 38 -1.89 3.30 4.63
C ARG A 38 -1.34 4.67 5.02
N LEU A 39 -0.06 4.74 5.39
CA LEU A 39 0.58 5.96 5.85
C LEU A 39 0.87 6.95 4.71
N THR A 40 1.30 6.44 3.56
CA THR A 40 1.61 7.22 2.36
C THR A 40 0.91 6.61 1.14
N PRO A 41 -0.41 6.86 0.97
CA PRO A 41 -1.18 6.30 -0.13
C PRO A 41 -0.70 6.81 -1.49
N PRO A 42 -0.48 5.96 -2.50
CA PRO A 42 -0.10 6.41 -3.84
C PRO A 42 -1.10 7.35 -4.51
N LEU A 43 -2.38 7.29 -4.08
CA LEU A 43 -3.44 8.20 -4.49
C LEU A 43 -4.33 8.52 -3.28
N GLN A 44 -4.55 9.81 -3.01
CA GLN A 44 -5.34 10.24 -1.84
C GLN A 44 -6.85 9.99 -2.00
N GLY A 45 -7.38 9.97 -3.22
CA GLY A 45 -8.82 9.88 -3.44
C GLY A 45 -9.20 10.09 -4.90
N THR A 46 -10.50 10.08 -5.17
CA THR A 46 -11.02 10.43 -6.50
C THR A 46 -12.48 10.90 -6.41
N PHE A 47 -12.95 11.52 -7.49
CA PHE A 47 -14.31 12.03 -7.59
C PHE A 47 -15.29 10.99 -8.11
N ARG A 48 -16.54 11.11 -7.68
CA ARG A 48 -17.72 10.47 -8.27
C ARG A 48 -18.78 11.52 -8.50
N GLU A 49 -19.54 11.41 -9.57
CA GLU A 49 -20.67 12.29 -9.84
C GLU A 49 -21.97 11.64 -9.36
N ALA A 50 -22.79 12.41 -8.64
CA ALA A 50 -24.12 11.99 -8.23
C ALA A 50 -25.04 11.91 -9.47
N LEU A 51 -25.50 10.70 -9.82
CA LEU A 51 -26.38 10.50 -10.98
C LEU A 51 -27.84 10.88 -10.70
N THR A 52 -28.20 10.94 -9.42
CA THR A 52 -29.52 11.27 -8.86
C THR A 52 -29.29 12.02 -7.55
N ASP A 53 -30.29 12.79 -7.13
CA ASP A 53 -30.34 13.31 -5.77
C ASP A 53 -30.35 12.12 -4.79
N PHE A 54 -29.55 12.18 -3.72
CA PHE A 54 -29.58 11.19 -2.66
C PHE A 54 -29.22 11.81 -1.30
N THR A 55 -29.67 11.20 -0.21
CA THR A 55 -29.34 11.63 1.14
C THR A 55 -28.31 10.70 1.76
N TYR A 56 -27.23 11.27 2.31
CA TYR A 56 -26.19 10.54 3.03
C TYR A 56 -25.83 11.29 4.31
N ALA A 57 -25.81 10.57 5.44
CA ALA A 57 -25.52 11.13 6.77
C ALA A 57 -26.32 12.41 7.10
N GLY A 58 -27.59 12.47 6.66
CA GLY A 58 -28.47 13.64 6.85
C GLY A 58 -28.30 14.77 5.84
N CYS A 59 -27.30 14.70 4.95
CA CYS A 59 -27.06 15.70 3.90
C CYS A 59 -27.68 15.25 2.57
N THR A 60 -28.45 16.13 1.91
CA THR A 60 -28.88 15.90 0.52
C THR A 60 -27.78 16.29 -0.43
N ILE A 61 -27.37 15.35 -1.29
CA ILE A 61 -26.38 15.54 -2.36
C ILE A 61 -27.15 15.60 -3.69
N PRO A 62 -27.23 16.77 -4.33
CA PRO A 62 -27.93 16.93 -5.60
C PRO A 62 -27.25 16.19 -6.76
N LYS A 63 -28.05 15.79 -7.74
CA LYS A 63 -27.59 15.29 -9.04
C LYS A 63 -26.60 16.26 -9.69
N GLY A 64 -25.56 15.70 -10.30
CA GLY A 64 -24.49 16.44 -10.97
C GLY A 64 -23.39 16.94 -10.01
N TRP A 65 -23.56 16.83 -8.69
CA TRP A 65 -22.50 17.16 -7.76
C TRP A 65 -21.37 16.12 -7.81
N LYS A 66 -20.13 16.61 -7.70
CA LYS A 66 -18.95 15.76 -7.56
C LYS A 66 -18.65 15.54 -6.09
N VAL A 67 -18.75 14.29 -5.65
CA VAL A 67 -18.36 13.83 -4.33
C VAL A 67 -16.92 13.34 -4.39
N TYR A 68 -16.05 13.94 -3.58
CA TYR A 68 -14.68 13.46 -3.40
C TYR A 68 -14.63 12.55 -2.19
N TRP A 69 -14.17 11.31 -2.39
CA TRP A 69 -13.79 10.45 -1.28
C TRP A 69 -12.27 10.48 -1.15
N THR A 70 -11.79 10.39 0.09
CA THR A 70 -10.37 10.39 0.41
C THR A 70 -10.06 9.27 1.39
N VAL A 71 -8.88 8.63 1.24
CA VAL A 71 -8.37 7.66 2.21
C VAL A 71 -7.76 8.33 3.42
N SER A 72 -7.40 9.62 3.34
CA SER A 72 -6.73 10.32 4.45
C SER A 72 -7.61 10.38 5.71
N THR A 73 -8.94 10.37 5.55
CA THR A 73 -9.90 10.41 6.66
C THR A 73 -10.02 9.08 7.39
N THR A 74 -9.80 7.95 6.72
CA THR A 74 -9.93 6.62 7.33
C THR A 74 -8.60 6.03 7.75
N ASN A 75 -7.55 6.16 6.92
CA ASN A 75 -6.23 5.56 7.16
C ASN A 75 -5.57 6.04 8.45
N LYS A 76 -5.89 7.26 8.91
CA LYS A 76 -5.35 7.88 10.13
C LYS A 76 -6.37 7.98 11.27
N ASN A 77 -7.57 7.41 11.10
CA ASN A 77 -8.57 7.43 12.16
C ASN A 77 -8.21 6.38 13.23
N PRO A 78 -7.98 6.78 14.50
CA PRO A 78 -7.63 5.84 15.58
C PRO A 78 -8.75 4.84 15.92
N GLU A 79 -9.99 5.10 15.52
CA GLU A 79 -11.11 4.15 15.65
C GLU A 79 -10.89 2.90 14.78
N PHE A 80 -10.29 3.07 13.60
CA PHE A 80 -10.01 1.97 12.67
C PHE A 80 -8.54 1.49 12.75
N PHE A 81 -7.62 2.38 13.11
CA PHE A 81 -6.18 2.10 13.20
C PHE A 81 -5.62 2.63 14.52
N PRO A 82 -5.64 1.85 15.62
CA PRO A 82 -5.07 2.26 16.91
C PRO A 82 -3.60 2.67 16.77
N GLU A 83 -3.18 3.76 17.42
CA GLU A 83 -1.85 4.37 17.20
C GLU A 83 -1.58 4.65 15.69
N PRO A 84 -2.39 5.49 15.02
CA PRO A 84 -2.44 5.55 13.55
C PRO A 84 -1.13 6.01 12.89
N GLU A 85 -0.27 6.74 13.60
CA GLU A 85 1.03 7.19 13.07
C GLU A 85 2.15 6.14 13.26
N LYS A 86 1.91 5.09 14.04
CA LYS A 86 2.88 4.01 14.24
C LYS A 86 2.85 3.06 13.05
N PHE A 87 4.01 2.88 12.43
CA PHE A 87 4.25 1.87 11.40
C PHE A 87 4.18 0.46 12.01
N ASP A 88 3.12 -0.27 11.72
CA ASP A 88 2.89 -1.62 12.24
C ASP A 88 2.27 -2.55 11.18
N PRO A 89 3.09 -3.38 10.50
CA PRO A 89 2.60 -4.37 9.55
C PRO A 89 1.71 -5.47 10.17
N SER A 90 1.76 -5.69 11.49
CA SER A 90 1.01 -6.77 12.13
C SER A 90 -0.51 -6.55 12.08
N ARG A 91 -0.95 -5.30 11.86
CA ARG A 91 -2.36 -4.91 11.65
C ARG A 91 -3.07 -5.72 10.56
N TYR A 92 -2.31 -6.24 9.61
CA TYR A 92 -2.83 -6.97 8.44
C TYR A 92 -2.67 -8.49 8.57
N GLU A 93 -2.22 -9.01 9.72
CA GLU A 93 -2.16 -10.47 9.96
C GLU A 93 -3.56 -11.09 10.01
N ASP A 94 -4.51 -10.39 10.62
CA ASP A 94 -5.93 -10.71 10.54
C ASP A 94 -6.69 -9.58 9.84
N SER A 95 -6.85 -9.71 8.52
CA SER A 95 -7.57 -8.72 7.71
C SER A 95 -9.04 -8.56 8.09
N ASN A 96 -9.63 -9.49 8.85
CA ASN A 96 -11.03 -9.39 9.28
C ASN A 96 -11.23 -8.33 10.38
N THR A 97 -10.14 -7.88 11.01
CA THR A 97 -10.19 -6.82 12.04
C THR A 97 -10.40 -5.43 11.46
N ILE A 98 -10.12 -5.23 10.17
CA ILE A 98 -10.24 -3.95 9.47
C ILE A 98 -11.63 -3.87 8.84
N PRO A 99 -12.51 -2.93 9.25
CA PRO A 99 -13.85 -2.85 8.69
C PRO A 99 -13.83 -2.58 7.17
N PRO A 100 -14.80 -3.12 6.41
CA PRO A 100 -14.87 -2.88 4.97
C PRO A 100 -14.85 -1.39 4.62
N PHE A 101 -14.19 -1.04 3.52
CA PHE A 101 -14.06 0.32 3.00
C PHE A 101 -13.31 1.34 3.89
N THR A 102 -12.66 0.90 4.97
CA THR A 102 -11.76 1.78 5.77
C THR A 102 -10.33 1.82 5.23
N PHE A 103 -9.87 0.74 4.60
CA PHE A 103 -8.58 0.64 3.90
C PHE A 103 -8.80 0.23 2.45
N VAL A 104 -8.69 1.18 1.53
CA VAL A 104 -8.99 0.98 0.09
C VAL A 104 -7.87 1.53 -0.81
N PRO A 105 -6.60 1.07 -0.64
CA PRO A 105 -5.47 1.58 -1.43
C PRO A 105 -5.61 1.33 -2.94
N PHE A 106 -6.46 0.38 -3.34
CA PHE A 106 -6.79 0.06 -4.72
C PHE A 106 -8.24 0.42 -5.09
N GLY A 107 -8.89 1.26 -4.29
CA GLY A 107 -10.32 1.55 -4.40
C GLY A 107 -11.21 0.38 -3.98
N GLY A 108 -12.48 0.45 -4.38
CA GLY A 108 -13.49 -0.56 -4.02
C GLY A 108 -14.65 -0.60 -5.01
N GLY A 109 -15.48 -1.64 -4.88
CA GLY A 109 -16.67 -1.85 -5.72
C GLY A 109 -16.33 -2.05 -7.21
N PRO A 110 -17.26 -1.71 -8.12
CA PRO A 110 -17.10 -1.94 -9.57
C PRO A 110 -15.94 -1.19 -10.24
N ARG A 111 -15.30 -0.24 -9.53
CA ARG A 111 -14.18 0.56 -10.03
C ARG A 111 -12.89 0.28 -9.26
N MET A 112 -12.81 -0.88 -8.60
CA MET A 112 -11.56 -1.37 -8.01
C MET A 112 -10.47 -1.48 -9.07
N CYS A 113 -9.24 -1.15 -8.69
CA CYS A 113 -8.09 -1.16 -9.61
C CYS A 113 -7.91 -2.55 -10.24
N PRO A 114 -8.01 -2.69 -11.58
CA PRO A 114 -7.80 -3.97 -12.24
C PRO A 114 -6.34 -4.45 -12.13
N GLY A 115 -5.41 -3.53 -11.86
CA GLY A 115 -3.98 -3.82 -11.71
C GLY A 115 -3.57 -4.27 -10.31
N LYS A 116 -4.48 -4.45 -9.35
CA LYS A 116 -4.14 -4.78 -7.95
C LYS A 116 -3.23 -6.02 -7.84
N GLU A 117 -3.60 -7.14 -8.45
CA GLU A 117 -2.83 -8.38 -8.34
C GLU A 117 -1.50 -8.30 -9.11
N TYR A 118 -1.48 -7.57 -10.24
CA TYR A 118 -0.23 -7.30 -10.95
C TYR A 118 0.72 -6.43 -10.12
N ALA A 119 0.21 -5.37 -9.48
CA ALA A 119 1.00 -4.50 -8.61
C ALA A 119 1.56 -5.27 -7.42
N ARG A 120 0.75 -6.13 -6.79
CA ARG A 120 1.20 -7.03 -5.72
C ARG A 120 2.35 -7.92 -6.19
N LEU A 121 2.22 -8.57 -7.36
CA LEU A 121 3.27 -9.39 -7.95
C LEU A 121 4.56 -8.59 -8.21
N ALA A 122 4.44 -7.44 -8.89
CA ALA A 122 5.58 -6.61 -9.28
C ALA A 122 6.33 -6.08 -8.06
N ILE A 123 5.61 -5.57 -7.05
CA ILE A 123 6.21 -5.03 -5.82
C ILE A 123 6.90 -6.14 -5.03
N LEU A 124 6.24 -7.28 -4.81
CA LEU A 124 6.84 -8.38 -4.03
C LEU A 124 8.07 -8.97 -4.73
N THR A 125 8.02 -9.10 -6.06
CA THR A 125 9.18 -9.52 -6.86
C THR A 125 10.35 -8.55 -6.73
N PHE A 126 10.07 -7.24 -6.81
CA PHE A 126 11.08 -6.20 -6.63
C PHE A 126 11.69 -6.26 -5.23
N VAL A 127 10.85 -6.26 -4.18
CA VAL A 127 11.28 -6.32 -2.78
C VAL A 127 12.15 -7.54 -2.53
N HIS A 128 11.72 -8.73 -2.95
CA HIS A 128 12.49 -9.97 -2.79
C HIS A 128 13.90 -9.85 -3.38
N ASN A 129 14.00 -9.37 -4.64
CA ASN A 129 15.30 -9.25 -5.31
C ASN A 129 16.20 -8.20 -4.64
N VAL A 130 15.64 -7.08 -4.22
CA VAL A 130 16.39 -6.01 -3.56
C VAL A 130 16.89 -6.47 -2.19
N VAL A 131 16.03 -7.04 -1.34
CA VAL A 131 16.40 -7.52 0.01
C VAL A 131 17.42 -8.66 -0.04
N LYS A 132 17.34 -9.50 -1.08
CA LYS A 132 18.23 -10.65 -1.26
C LYS A 132 19.63 -10.25 -1.73
N LYS A 133 19.73 -9.26 -2.62
CA LYS A 133 20.99 -8.94 -3.33
C LYS A 133 21.72 -7.73 -2.76
N PHE A 134 21.02 -6.82 -2.10
CA PHE A 134 21.60 -5.56 -1.67
C PHE A 134 21.34 -5.25 -0.20
N LYS A 135 22.29 -4.53 0.40
CA LYS A 135 22.05 -3.63 1.54
C LYS A 135 21.83 -2.24 0.97
N TRP A 136 20.90 -1.48 1.54
CA TRP A 136 20.66 -0.10 1.14
C TRP A 136 20.66 0.86 2.31
N GLU A 137 20.96 2.12 2.01
CA GLU A 137 20.82 3.26 2.89
C GLU A 137 20.09 4.38 2.13
N VAL A 138 19.16 5.06 2.81
CA VAL A 138 18.48 6.24 2.29
C VAL A 138 19.42 7.43 2.50
N LEU A 139 19.76 8.17 1.45
CA LEU A 139 20.70 9.28 1.55
C LEU A 139 20.10 10.52 2.24
N HIS A 140 18.78 10.66 2.19
CA HIS A 140 18.03 11.75 2.81
C HIS A 140 16.84 11.18 3.62
N PRO A 141 17.06 10.68 4.85
CA PRO A 141 15.99 10.06 5.65
C PRO A 141 14.85 11.02 5.99
N GLU A 142 15.16 12.31 6.14
CA GLU A 142 14.21 13.38 6.48
C GLU A 142 13.63 14.07 5.23
N GLU A 143 13.75 13.46 4.06
CA GLU A 143 13.19 14.01 2.82
C GLU A 143 11.66 14.10 2.91
N LYS A 144 11.12 15.25 2.51
CA LYS A 144 9.68 15.48 2.53
C LYS A 144 9.01 14.71 1.40
N ILE A 145 7.80 14.24 1.70
CA ILE A 145 6.84 13.80 0.69
C ILE A 145 5.99 15.01 0.30
N ILE A 146 6.00 15.34 -0.99
CA ILE A 146 5.27 16.46 -1.58
C ILE A 146 4.21 15.96 -2.58
N GLY A 147 3.27 16.83 -2.94
CA GLY A 147 2.20 16.52 -3.88
C GLY A 147 0.84 16.42 -3.20
N ASP A 148 -0.20 16.90 -3.91
CA ASP A 148 -1.56 16.98 -3.38
C ASP A 148 -2.28 15.62 -3.49
N MET A 149 -2.59 15.17 -4.72
CA MET A 149 -3.27 13.88 -4.92
C MET A 149 -2.34 12.66 -4.99
N MET A 150 -1.12 12.84 -5.50
CA MET A 150 -0.13 11.77 -5.67
C MET A 150 1.16 12.15 -4.94
N PRO A 151 1.45 11.55 -3.78
CA PRO A 151 2.66 11.86 -3.05
C PRO A 151 3.91 11.39 -3.81
N THR A 152 4.93 12.24 -3.80
CA THR A 152 6.26 11.96 -4.36
C THR A 152 7.34 12.49 -3.44
N PRO A 153 8.49 11.82 -3.33
CA PRO A 153 9.64 12.35 -2.59
C PRO A 153 10.19 13.62 -3.27
N GLU A 154 10.43 14.69 -2.49
CA GLU A 154 10.86 16.01 -3.00
C GLU A 154 12.16 15.96 -3.83
N LYS A 155 13.08 15.06 -3.48
CA LYS A 155 14.40 14.86 -4.09
C LYS A 155 14.51 13.52 -4.84
N GLY A 156 13.40 12.80 -5.00
CA GLY A 156 13.34 11.53 -5.71
C GLY A 156 13.82 10.30 -4.92
N LEU A 157 13.95 10.39 -3.59
CA LEU A 157 14.34 9.29 -2.69
C LEU A 157 15.63 8.56 -3.14
N PRO A 158 16.78 9.26 -3.21
CA PRO A 158 18.02 8.63 -3.61
C PRO A 158 18.48 7.61 -2.55
N ILE A 159 18.76 6.39 -3.02
CA ILE A 159 19.27 5.28 -2.20
C ILE A 159 20.67 4.88 -2.68
N ARG A 160 21.52 4.48 -1.73
CA ARG A 160 22.81 3.84 -2.05
C ARG A 160 22.69 2.34 -1.85
N LEU A 161 23.00 1.58 -2.88
CA LEU A 161 23.01 0.11 -2.86
C LEU A 161 24.44 -0.40 -2.69
N ARG A 162 24.60 -1.41 -1.83
CA ARG A 162 25.82 -2.19 -1.69
C ARG A 162 25.45 -3.66 -1.91
N SER A 163 26.16 -4.37 -2.77
CA SER A 163 25.99 -5.83 -2.86
C SER A 163 26.27 -6.44 -1.49
N HIS A 164 25.54 -7.51 -1.15
CA HIS A 164 26.00 -8.41 -0.10
C HIS A 164 27.32 -9.08 -0.50
#